data_AF-A0A655A9J0-F1
#
_entry.id   AF-A0A655A9J0-F1
#
_cell.length_a   1.000
_cell.length_b   1.000
_cell.length_c   1.000
_cell.angle_alpha   90.00
_cell.angle_beta   90.00
_cell.angle_gamma   90.00
#
_symmetry.space_group_name_H-M   'P 1'
#
loop_
_entity.id
_entity.type
_entity.pdbx_description
1 polymer ?
#
loop_
_entity_poly.entity_id
_entity_poly.type
_entity_poly.pdbx_seq_one_letter_code
_entity_poly.pdbx_strand_id
1 'polypeptide(L)'
;MCCSTAAKSAVIVCCAAIATTACSFQATSTQPSTAPPTSRVDSLIVSIEDVRRIANYEELAAHFQTDLREPPEADTNVPGPCRVVGSSDRTFGTDWSEFRSAGYHGVTDDLRPGGPGHGRDG
;
A
#
# COMPACT_ATOMS: atom_id res chain seq x y z
N MET A 1 -9.24 61.34 20.35
CA MET A 1 -9.23 60.78 21.72
C MET A 1 -8.57 59.42 21.70
N CYS A 2 -7.78 59.17 22.74
CA CYS A 2 -6.79 58.12 22.88
C CYS A 2 -7.33 56.67 22.92
N CYS A 3 -6.36 55.77 22.83
CA CYS A 3 -6.27 54.41 23.37
C CYS A 3 -6.63 53.22 22.48
N SER A 4 -5.57 52.45 22.24
CA SER A 4 -5.50 51.08 21.76
C SER A 4 -6.56 50.14 22.34
N THR A 5 -7.23 49.42 21.44
CA THR A 5 -7.50 48.00 21.62
C THR A 5 -7.01 47.26 20.38
N ALA A 6 -5.69 47.22 20.23
CA ALA A 6 -5.01 46.15 19.54
C ALA A 6 -5.22 44.86 20.34
N ALA A 7 -6.02 43.92 19.83
CA ALA A 7 -5.98 42.51 20.29
C ALA A 7 -6.92 41.56 19.54
N LYS A 8 -7.93 42.02 18.78
CA LYS A 8 -9.01 41.10 18.32
C LYS A 8 -9.12 40.86 16.81
N SER A 9 -8.52 41.69 15.96
CA SER A 9 -8.69 41.54 14.50
C SER A 9 -7.51 40.90 13.76
N ALA A 10 -6.35 40.69 14.41
CA ALA A 10 -5.17 40.11 13.74
C ALA A 10 -5.15 38.57 13.74
N VAL A 11 -5.96 37.90 14.56
CA VAL A 11 -5.95 36.43 14.66
C VAL A 11 -6.65 35.76 13.47
N ILE A 12 -7.67 36.39 12.91
CA ILE A 12 -8.48 35.79 11.83
C ILE A 12 -7.70 35.74 10.50
N VAL A 13 -6.78 36.69 10.27
CA VAL A 13 -5.96 36.71 9.05
C VAL A 13 -4.83 35.67 9.08
N CYS A 14 -4.38 35.25 10.27
CA CYS A 14 -3.31 34.25 10.40
C CYS A 14 -3.82 32.82 10.15
N CYS A 15 -5.07 32.50 10.50
CA CYS A 15 -5.63 31.16 10.28
C CYS A 15 -6.02 30.88 8.82
N ALA A 16 -6.32 31.91 8.02
CA ALA A 16 -6.66 31.72 6.60
C ALA A 16 -5.42 31.49 5.72
N ALA A 17 -4.24 32.00 6.11
CA ALA A 17 -3.00 31.86 5.35
C ALA A 17 -2.33 30.47 5.52
N ILE A 18 -2.68 29.72 6.58
CA ILE A 18 -2.10 28.39 6.85
C ILE A 18 -2.91 27.28 6.15
N ALA A 19 -4.12 27.56 5.66
CA ALA A 19 -4.98 26.56 5.01
C ALA A 19 -4.55 26.20 3.57
N THR A 20 -3.61 26.94 2.95
CA THR A 20 -3.24 26.73 1.54
C THR A 20 -1.95 25.96 1.31
N THR A 21 -1.19 25.60 2.36
CA THR A 21 0.08 24.85 2.18
C THR A 21 -0.06 23.33 2.20
N ALA A 22 -1.28 22.78 2.31
CA ALA A 22 -1.51 21.34 2.39
C ALA A 22 -1.71 20.61 1.04
N CYS A 23 -1.74 21.32 -0.10
CA CYS A 23 -1.91 20.67 -1.42
C CYS A 23 -0.63 20.60 -2.26
N SER A 24 0.54 20.85 -1.68
CA SER A 24 1.83 20.73 -2.39
C SER A 24 2.52 19.38 -2.14
N PHE A 25 1.77 18.33 -1.83
CA PHE A 25 2.22 16.99 -2.17
C PHE A 25 2.16 16.88 -3.69
N GLN A 26 3.20 17.36 -4.37
CA GLN A 26 3.59 16.79 -5.64
C GLN A 26 3.97 15.34 -5.31
N ALA A 27 2.97 14.46 -5.29
CA ALA A 27 3.22 13.07 -5.56
C ALA A 27 3.99 13.08 -6.87
N THR A 28 5.29 12.75 -6.82
CA THR A 28 6.07 12.46 -8.00
C THR A 28 5.18 11.56 -8.84
N SER A 29 4.66 12.10 -9.93
CA SER A 29 3.83 11.35 -10.85
C SER A 29 4.74 10.25 -11.36
N THR A 30 4.63 9.04 -10.82
CA THR A 30 5.21 7.84 -11.41
C THR A 30 4.65 7.84 -12.82
N GLN A 31 5.50 8.15 -13.79
CA GLN A 31 5.10 8.20 -15.19
C GLN A 31 4.48 6.83 -15.49
N PRO A 32 3.20 6.77 -15.93
CA PRO A 32 2.58 5.49 -16.25
C PRO A 32 3.48 4.80 -17.28
N SER A 33 3.78 3.53 -17.00
CA SER A 33 4.55 2.67 -17.90
C SER A 33 3.97 2.79 -19.31
N THR A 34 4.81 3.12 -20.29
CA THR A 34 4.42 3.43 -21.68
C THR A 34 3.80 2.23 -22.44
N ALA A 35 3.72 1.06 -21.82
CA ALA A 35 3.00 -0.07 -22.38
C ALA A 35 1.50 0.07 -22.12
N PRO A 36 0.63 0.09 -23.16
CA PRO A 36 -0.80 0.06 -22.96
C PRO A 36 -1.18 -1.19 -22.15
N PRO A 37 -1.97 -1.06 -21.07
CA PRO A 37 -2.42 -2.22 -20.31
C PRO A 37 -3.25 -3.13 -21.22
N THR A 38 -3.01 -4.43 -21.16
CA THR A 38 -3.70 -5.41 -22.01
C THR A 38 -5.19 -5.53 -21.67
N SER A 39 -5.59 -5.11 -20.46
CA SER A 39 -6.95 -5.07 -19.96
C SER A 39 -7.13 -3.97 -18.91
N ARG A 40 -8.39 -3.62 -18.57
CA ARG A 40 -8.67 -2.61 -17.54
C ARG A 40 -8.10 -3.01 -16.18
N VAL A 41 -8.18 -4.28 -15.80
CA VAL A 41 -7.64 -4.76 -14.52
C VAL A 41 -6.12 -4.71 -14.43
N ASP A 42 -5.39 -4.78 -15.55
CA ASP A 42 -3.93 -4.63 -15.54
C ASP A 42 -3.50 -3.21 -15.11
N SER A 43 -4.34 -2.19 -15.39
CA SER A 43 -4.10 -0.81 -14.96
C SER A 43 -4.31 -0.57 -13.46
N LEU A 44 -4.93 -1.51 -12.75
CA LEU A 44 -5.20 -1.42 -11.30
C LEU A 44 -4.08 -2.02 -10.45
N ILE A 45 -3.07 -2.63 -11.07
CA ILE A 45 -1.93 -3.23 -10.37
C ILE A 45 -0.89 -2.16 -10.06
N VAL A 46 -0.50 -2.09 -8.79
CA VAL A 46 0.56 -1.20 -8.31
C VAL A 46 1.90 -1.68 -8.89
N SER A 47 2.70 -0.76 -9.44
CA SER A 47 3.98 -1.12 -10.06
C SER A 47 5.01 -1.55 -9.02
N ILE A 48 6.02 -2.31 -9.44
CA ILE A 48 7.06 -2.80 -8.51
C ILE A 48 7.85 -1.65 -7.88
N GLU A 49 8.06 -0.56 -8.61
CA GLU A 49 8.75 0.64 -8.12
C GLU A 49 7.95 1.30 -6.99
N ASP A 50 6.63 1.37 -7.14
CA ASP A 50 5.74 1.90 -6.10
C ASP A 50 5.72 0.97 -4.89
N VAL A 51 5.69 -0.35 -5.08
CA VAL A 51 5.73 -1.32 -3.97
C VAL A 51 7.08 -1.26 -3.23
N ARG A 52 8.22 -1.15 -3.94
CA ARG A 52 9.55 -0.96 -3.32
C ARG A 52 9.60 0.29 -2.45
N ARG A 53 9.02 1.39 -2.93
CA ARG A 53 8.92 2.64 -2.18
C ARG A 53 8.02 2.51 -0.95
N ILE A 54 6.87 1.85 -1.08
CA ILE A 54 5.93 1.62 0.03
C ILE A 54 6.55 0.70 1.10
N ALA A 55 7.20 -0.37 0.67
CA ALA A 55 7.83 -1.35 1.54
C ALA A 55 9.21 -0.92 2.07
N ASN A 56 9.77 0.16 1.52
CA ASN A 56 11.14 0.63 1.77
C ASN A 56 12.18 -0.49 1.58
N TYR A 57 12.03 -1.28 0.52
CA TYR A 57 12.91 -2.41 0.22
C TYR A 57 13.08 -2.56 -1.29
N GLU A 58 14.26 -2.23 -1.79
CA GLU A 58 14.55 -2.16 -3.23
C GLU A 58 14.73 -3.52 -3.89
N GLU A 59 15.04 -4.56 -3.13
CA GLU A 59 15.27 -5.91 -3.67
C GLU A 59 13.96 -6.70 -3.84
N LEU A 60 12.79 -6.08 -3.67
CA LEU A 60 11.53 -6.72 -4.07
C LEU A 60 11.57 -7.06 -5.56
N ALA A 61 11.21 -8.28 -5.90
CA ALA A 61 11.06 -8.80 -7.25
C ALA A 61 9.63 -9.32 -7.46
N ALA A 62 9.15 -9.21 -8.70
CA ALA A 62 7.86 -9.79 -9.08
C ALA A 62 7.85 -11.30 -8.81
N HIS A 63 6.77 -11.77 -8.19
CA HIS A 63 6.57 -13.16 -7.84
C HIS A 63 5.54 -13.78 -8.77
N PHE A 64 6.02 -14.50 -9.80
CA PHE A 64 5.17 -15.06 -10.87
C PHE A 64 4.07 -16.00 -10.36
N GLN A 65 4.27 -16.71 -9.24
CA GLN A 65 3.25 -17.62 -8.70
C GLN A 65 2.00 -16.90 -8.17
N THR A 66 2.11 -15.58 -7.93
CA THR A 66 1.01 -14.71 -7.48
C THR A 66 0.53 -13.75 -8.57
N ASP A 67 1.13 -13.82 -9.75
CA ASP A 67 0.69 -13.11 -10.96
C ASP A 67 -0.37 -13.97 -11.66
N LEU A 68 -1.62 -13.86 -11.21
CA LEU A 68 -2.73 -14.70 -11.65
C LEU A 68 -3.83 -13.86 -12.31
N ARG A 69 -4.51 -14.47 -13.28
CA ARG A 69 -5.72 -13.92 -13.95
C ARG A 69 -7.01 -14.61 -13.51
N GLU A 70 -6.89 -15.64 -12.69
CA GLU A 70 -8.00 -16.35 -12.06
C GLU A 70 -7.70 -16.49 -10.56
N PRO A 71 -8.72 -16.46 -9.68
CA PRO A 71 -8.50 -16.59 -8.25
C PRO A 71 -7.96 -17.98 -7.91
N PRO A 72 -7.03 -18.10 -6.95
CA PRO A 72 -6.62 -19.39 -6.44
C PRO A 72 -7.78 -20.08 -5.73
N GLU A 73 -7.78 -21.42 -5.76
CA GLU A 73 -8.73 -22.23 -5.01
C GLU A 73 -8.61 -21.96 -3.51
N ALA A 74 -9.76 -21.90 -2.83
CA ALA A 74 -9.78 -21.64 -1.40
C ALA A 74 -9.18 -22.81 -0.61
N ASP A 75 -8.22 -22.53 0.27
CA ASP A 75 -7.64 -23.58 1.12
C ASP A 75 -8.69 -24.13 2.11
N THR A 76 -9.00 -25.41 1.95
CA THR A 76 -10.00 -26.12 2.75
C THR A 76 -9.46 -26.62 4.09
N ASN A 77 -8.15 -26.56 4.30
CA ASN A 77 -7.48 -26.96 5.56
C ASN A 77 -7.49 -25.85 6.60
N VAL A 78 -7.85 -24.63 6.20
CA VAL A 78 -7.93 -23.47 7.09
C VAL A 78 -9.19 -23.54 7.98
N PRO A 79 -9.08 -23.23 9.29
CA PRO A 79 -10.23 -23.16 10.19
C PRO A 79 -11.34 -22.26 9.63
N GLY A 80 -12.60 -22.64 9.87
CA GLY A 80 -13.78 -21.97 9.30
C GLY A 80 -13.73 -20.44 9.28
N PRO A 81 -13.41 -19.78 10.41
CA PRO A 81 -13.34 -18.31 10.47
C PRO A 81 -12.29 -17.68 9.54
N CYS A 82 -11.20 -18.39 9.26
CA CYS A 82 -10.11 -17.90 8.42
C CYS A 82 -10.26 -18.30 6.95
N ARG A 83 -11.22 -19.17 6.61
CA ARG A 83 -11.40 -19.67 5.23
C ARG A 83 -11.89 -18.60 4.23
N VAL A 84 -12.38 -17.48 4.73
CA VAL A 84 -12.67 -16.30 3.90
C VAL A 84 -11.37 -15.66 3.41
N VAL A 85 -10.31 -15.71 4.22
CA VAL A 85 -8.99 -15.19 3.87
C VAL A 85 -8.40 -16.10 2.79
N GLY A 86 -8.24 -15.55 1.58
CA GLY A 86 -7.77 -16.29 0.42
C GLY A 86 -8.87 -16.88 -0.46
N SER A 87 -10.14 -16.69 -0.13
CA SER A 87 -11.26 -17.03 -1.02
C SER A 87 -11.85 -15.75 -1.62
N SER A 88 -11.52 -15.47 -2.89
CA SER A 88 -12.02 -14.30 -3.60
C SER A 88 -13.55 -14.28 -3.65
N ASP A 89 -14.17 -15.41 -3.97
CA ASP A 89 -15.63 -15.49 -4.10
C ASP A 89 -16.37 -15.29 -2.77
N ARG A 90 -15.80 -15.75 -1.65
CA ARG A 90 -16.40 -15.49 -0.33
C ARG A 90 -16.17 -14.07 0.16
N THR A 91 -15.09 -13.41 -0.29
CA THR A 91 -14.74 -12.06 0.13
C THR A 91 -15.48 -11.00 -0.69
N PHE A 92 -15.60 -11.22 -2.00
CA PHE A 92 -16.10 -10.22 -2.96
C PHE A 92 -17.41 -10.64 -3.67
N GLY A 93 -17.90 -11.87 -3.44
CA GLY A 93 -19.02 -12.44 -4.20
C GLY A 93 -18.56 -13.07 -5.52
N THR A 94 -19.51 -13.59 -6.30
CA THR A 94 -19.24 -14.31 -7.57
C THR A 94 -19.55 -13.50 -8.83
N ASP A 95 -20.04 -12.25 -8.68
CA ASP A 95 -20.53 -11.43 -9.80
C ASP A 95 -19.42 -10.58 -10.46
N TRP A 96 -18.15 -10.87 -10.17
CA TRP A 96 -17.01 -10.21 -10.80
C TRP A 96 -16.73 -10.81 -12.19
N SER A 97 -16.29 -9.98 -13.15
CA SER A 97 -16.05 -10.40 -14.54
C SER A 97 -14.57 -10.55 -14.91
N GLU A 98 -13.68 -9.91 -14.17
CA GLU A 98 -12.24 -9.91 -14.41
C GLU A 98 -11.51 -10.06 -13.07
N PHE A 99 -10.45 -10.86 -13.04
CA PHE A 99 -9.57 -11.00 -11.89
C PHE A 99 -8.14 -10.71 -12.29
N ARG A 100 -7.41 -10.06 -11.38
CA ARG A 100 -5.98 -9.85 -11.52
C ARG A 100 -5.33 -9.76 -10.15
N SER A 101 -4.29 -10.56 -9.92
CA SER A 101 -3.41 -10.43 -8.76
C SER A 101 -1.95 -10.25 -9.19
N ALA A 102 -1.17 -9.64 -8.31
CA ALA A 102 0.28 -9.59 -8.41
C ALA A 102 0.85 -9.68 -7.01
N GLY A 103 2.00 -10.35 -6.86
CA GLY A 103 2.75 -10.37 -5.62
C GLY A 103 4.21 -10.04 -5.87
N TYR A 104 4.84 -9.47 -4.86
CA TYR A 104 6.23 -9.05 -4.88
C TYR A 104 6.91 -9.61 -3.63
N HIS A 105 8.10 -10.17 -3.80
CA HIS A 105 8.82 -10.84 -2.73
C HIS A 105 10.29 -10.41 -2.73
N GLY A 106 10.89 -10.42 -1.56
CA GLY A 106 12.29 -10.09 -1.32
C GLY A 106 12.98 -11.21 -0.56
N VAL A 107 14.30 -11.28 -0.65
CA VAL A 107 15.10 -12.24 0.13
C VAL A 107 15.89 -11.44 1.17
N THR A 108 15.50 -11.54 2.43
CA THR A 108 16.30 -10.99 3.53
C THR A 108 17.24 -12.09 4.04
N ASP A 109 18.54 -11.95 3.85
CA ASP A 109 19.55 -12.93 4.29
C ASP A 109 19.73 -13.05 5.83
N ASP A 110 18.84 -12.46 6.63
CA ASP A 110 18.89 -12.49 8.10
C ASP A 110 18.30 -13.76 8.74
N LEU A 111 18.21 -14.86 7.99
CA LEU A 111 18.02 -16.19 8.59
C LEU A 111 19.37 -16.91 8.68
N ARG A 112 20.27 -16.43 9.56
CA ARG A 112 21.22 -17.36 10.17
C ARG A 112 20.41 -18.40 10.95
N PRO A 113 20.53 -19.72 10.67
CA PRO A 113 19.99 -20.75 11.55
C PRO A 113 20.79 -20.69 12.86
N GLY A 114 20.37 -19.84 13.78
CA GLY A 114 21.13 -19.47 15.00
C GLY A 114 21.27 -17.97 15.16
N GLY A 115 20.15 -17.24 15.24
CA GLY A 115 20.16 -15.84 15.67
C GLY A 115 20.82 -15.69 17.05
N PRO A 116 21.38 -14.51 17.39
CA PRO A 116 22.03 -14.30 18.67
C PRO A 116 21.00 -14.55 19.77
N GLY A 117 21.25 -15.58 20.58
CA GLY A 117 20.47 -15.86 21.75
C GLY A 117 20.39 -14.59 22.58
N HIS A 118 19.19 -14.01 22.65
CA HIS A 118 18.87 -13.08 23.71
C HIS A 118 18.99 -13.90 24.99
N GLY A 119 20.15 -13.79 25.63
CA GLY A 119 20.36 -14.22 27.00
C GLY A 119 19.23 -13.62 27.82
N ARG A 120 18.34 -14.48 28.29
CA ARG A 120 17.41 -14.14 29.34
C ARG A 120 18.09 -14.62 30.61
N ASP A 121 18.72 -13.68 31.29
CA ASP A 121 19.31 -13.91 32.59
C ASP A 121 18.25 -14.48 33.54
N GLY A 122 18.61 -15.57 34.22
CA GLY A 122 17.83 -16.29 35.22
C GLY A 122 18.70 -17.33 35.90
#